data_AF-A0A8X7P980-F1
#
_entry.id   AF-A0A8X7P980-F1
#
_cell.length_a   1.000
_cell.length_b   1.000
_cell.length_c   1.000
_cell.angle_alpha   90.00
_cell.angle_beta   90.00
_cell.angle_gamma   90.00
#
_symmetry.space_group_name_H-M   'P 1'
#
loop_
_entity.id
_entity.type
_entity.pdbx_description
1 polymer ?
#
loop_
_entity_poly.entity_id
_entity_poly.type
_entity_poly.pdbx_seq_one_letter_code
_entity_poly.pdbx_strand_id
1 'polypeptide(L)'
;MENGKRDREDMEVQAAPRKPRVLLAASGSVAAIKFGNLCHCFAEWAEVRAVVSKSSLHFLDRLSLPREVTLYTDEDEWSTWNKIGDPVLHIELRRWADVMVIAPLSANTLAKIAGGLCDNLLTCIVRAWDYSKPVFVAPAMNTLMWNNPFTERHLCSLDELGITLIPPIKKRLACGDYGNGAMAEPSLIYSTVRLFWESQRTIFTGFTRVTVGIFKFIVSLFGVLSPHSFSRLTHSSVGL
;
A
#
# COMPACT_ATOMS: atom_id res chain seq x y z
N MET A 1 45.38 7.40 44.98
CA MET A 1 46.02 7.68 43.69
C MET A 1 46.53 6.34 43.18
N GLU A 2 46.19 5.77 42.03
CA GLU A 2 45.43 6.15 40.84
C GLU A 2 45.29 4.81 40.07
N ASN A 3 44.06 4.30 39.90
CA ASN A 3 43.30 4.24 38.65
C ASN A 3 43.71 3.10 37.69
N GLY A 4 42.71 2.31 37.26
CA GLY A 4 42.90 1.20 36.34
C GLY A 4 41.71 0.26 36.15
N LYS A 5 40.47 0.73 36.40
CA LYS A 5 39.28 0.05 35.87
C LYS A 5 39.19 0.40 34.39
N ARG A 6 39.51 -0.56 33.53
CA ARG A 6 39.16 -0.50 32.10
C ARG A 6 37.67 -0.78 32.00
N ASP A 7 36.89 0.28 31.88
CA ASP A 7 35.52 0.24 31.42
C ASP A 7 35.53 -0.37 30.01
N ARG A 8 35.04 -1.62 29.91
CA ARG A 8 34.66 -2.18 28.61
C ARG A 8 33.31 -1.56 28.31
N GLU A 9 33.32 -0.50 27.52
CA GLU A 9 32.13 -0.03 26.85
C GLU A 9 31.59 -1.18 25.99
N ASP A 10 30.47 -1.73 26.40
CA ASP A 10 29.68 -2.65 25.59
C ASP A 10 29.22 -1.88 24.35
N MET A 11 29.98 -1.99 23.26
CA MET A 11 29.53 -1.60 21.93
C MET A 11 28.32 -2.47 21.59
N GLU A 12 27.11 -1.93 21.77
CA GLU A 12 25.91 -2.48 21.15
C GLU A 12 26.17 -2.59 19.65
N VAL A 13 26.38 -3.83 19.19
CA VAL A 13 26.43 -4.16 17.77
C VAL A 13 25.06 -3.81 17.21
N GLN A 14 24.93 -2.67 16.54
CA GLN A 14 23.72 -2.31 15.81
C GLN A 14 23.46 -3.41 14.78
N ALA A 15 22.48 -4.27 15.08
CA ALA A 15 22.05 -5.31 14.17
C ALA A 15 21.68 -4.66 12.83
N ALA A 16 22.19 -5.24 11.73
CA ALA A 16 21.92 -4.73 10.40
C ALA A 16 20.40 -4.53 10.23
N PRO A 17 19.96 -3.37 9.72
CA PRO A 17 18.53 -3.06 9.67
C PRO A 17 17.81 -4.14 8.85
N ARG A 18 16.81 -4.80 9.46
CA ARG A 18 16.02 -5.83 8.78
C ARG A 18 15.39 -5.28 7.50
N LYS A 19 15.24 -6.15 6.49
CA LYS A 19 14.48 -5.83 5.27
C LYS A 19 13.04 -5.44 5.65
N PRO A 20 12.45 -4.43 4.97
CA PRO A 20 11.04 -4.11 5.16
C PRO A 20 10.16 -5.27 4.75
N ARG A 21 9.05 -5.47 5.46
CA ARG A 21 8.02 -6.47 5.16
C ARG A 21 6.89 -5.81 4.39
N VAL A 22 6.79 -6.14 3.11
CA VAL A 22 5.85 -5.51 2.18
C VAL A 22 4.74 -6.51 1.85
N LEU A 23 3.51 -6.13 2.18
CA LEU A 23 2.32 -6.87 1.78
C LEU A 23 1.77 -6.30 0.47
N LEU A 24 2.00 -7.00 -0.63
CA LEU A 24 1.44 -6.63 -1.93
C LEU A 24 0.08 -7.28 -2.11
N ALA A 25 -0.87 -6.52 -2.64
CA ALA A 25 -2.22 -7.00 -2.87
C ALA A 25 -2.72 -6.69 -4.28
N ALA A 26 -3.41 -7.65 -4.89
CA ALA A 26 -4.14 -7.45 -6.14
C ALA A 26 -5.64 -7.67 -5.98
N SER A 27 -6.42 -6.82 -6.64
CA SER A 27 -7.87 -6.96 -6.74
C SER A 27 -8.33 -7.08 -8.21
N GLY A 28 -9.63 -7.29 -8.42
CA GLY A 28 -10.22 -7.62 -9.73
C GLY A 28 -10.12 -6.50 -10.77
N SER A 29 -8.98 -6.38 -11.43
CA SER A 29 -8.73 -5.49 -12.57
C SER A 29 -7.80 -6.18 -13.54
N VAL A 30 -7.94 -5.89 -14.85
CA VAL A 30 -7.07 -6.47 -15.91
C VAL A 30 -5.59 -6.20 -15.62
N ALA A 31 -5.27 -5.09 -14.95
CA ALA A 31 -3.90 -4.75 -14.57
C ALA A 31 -3.24 -5.75 -13.61
N ALA A 32 -3.99 -6.69 -13.01
CA ALA A 32 -3.42 -7.75 -12.17
C ALA A 32 -2.51 -8.70 -12.96
N ILE A 33 -2.57 -8.71 -14.30
CA ILE A 33 -1.56 -9.37 -15.15
C ILE A 33 -0.14 -8.83 -14.92
N LYS A 34 -0.01 -7.57 -14.46
CA LYS A 34 1.29 -6.95 -14.12
C LYS A 34 1.74 -7.24 -12.69
N PHE A 35 0.96 -7.95 -11.89
CA PHE A 35 1.23 -8.13 -10.47
C PHE A 35 2.50 -8.95 -10.20
N GLY A 36 2.80 -9.98 -10.99
CA GLY A 36 4.06 -10.72 -10.88
C GLY A 36 5.28 -9.83 -11.09
N ASN A 37 5.25 -8.96 -12.10
CA ASN A 37 6.31 -7.98 -12.33
C ASN A 37 6.44 -6.99 -11.15
N LEU A 38 5.34 -6.55 -10.56
CA LEU A 38 5.36 -5.73 -9.35
C LEU A 38 6.04 -6.48 -8.19
N CYS A 39 5.68 -7.74 -7.94
CA CYS A 39 6.33 -8.56 -6.92
C CYS A 39 7.84 -8.66 -7.15
N HIS A 40 8.29 -8.85 -8.40
CA HIS A 40 9.72 -8.85 -8.75
C HIS A 40 10.41 -7.52 -8.39
N CYS A 41 9.79 -6.36 -8.66
CA CYS A 41 10.37 -5.06 -8.30
C CYS A 41 10.64 -4.93 -6.80
N PHE A 42 9.80 -5.52 -5.94
CA PHE A 42 9.96 -5.44 -4.49
C PHE A 42 10.85 -6.53 -3.90
N ALA A 43 10.94 -7.72 -4.49
CA ALA A 43 11.57 -8.90 -3.91
C ALA A 43 13.07 -8.74 -3.60
N GLU A 44 13.81 -7.93 -4.35
CA GLU A 44 15.23 -7.67 -4.06
C GLU A 44 15.42 -6.83 -2.79
N TRP A 45 14.53 -5.85 -2.59
CA TRP A 45 14.61 -4.85 -1.53
C TRP A 45 13.90 -5.28 -0.23
N ALA A 46 12.81 -6.02 -0.34
CA ALA A 46 11.88 -6.32 0.76
C ALA A 46 11.62 -7.82 0.93
N GLU A 47 11.15 -8.20 2.11
CA GLU A 47 10.45 -9.48 2.32
C GLU A 47 9.01 -9.29 1.83
N VAL A 48 8.59 -10.04 0.82
CA VAL A 48 7.31 -9.81 0.12
C VAL A 48 6.35 -10.96 0.38
N ARG A 49 5.11 -10.62 0.76
CA ARG A 49 3.96 -11.54 0.74
C ARG A 49 2.89 -10.97 -0.16
N ALA A 50 2.19 -11.84 -0.87
CA ALA A 50 1.15 -11.47 -1.82
C ALA A 50 -0.23 -11.90 -1.33
N VAL A 51 -1.24 -11.03 -1.44
CA VAL A 51 -2.65 -11.33 -1.16
C VAL A 51 -3.45 -11.03 -2.42
N VAL A 52 -4.34 -11.93 -2.82
CA VAL A 52 -5.13 -11.75 -4.03
C VAL A 52 -6.60 -11.98 -3.76
N SER A 53 -7.46 -11.12 -4.30
CA SER A 53 -8.90 -11.39 -4.27
C SER A 53 -9.27 -12.43 -5.32
N LYS A 54 -10.37 -13.17 -5.09
CA LYS A 54 -10.89 -14.15 -6.05
C LYS A 54 -10.99 -13.62 -7.49
N SER A 55 -11.49 -12.39 -7.68
CA SER A 55 -11.63 -11.80 -9.02
C SER A 55 -10.30 -11.45 -9.70
N SER A 56 -9.22 -11.24 -8.94
CA SER A 56 -7.90 -10.95 -9.52
C SER A 56 -7.28 -12.19 -10.18
N LEU A 57 -7.64 -13.39 -9.73
CA LEU A 57 -7.18 -14.67 -10.27
C LEU A 57 -7.62 -14.91 -11.73
N HIS A 58 -8.58 -14.15 -12.25
CA HIS A 58 -8.94 -14.20 -13.67
C HIS A 58 -7.86 -13.60 -14.59
N PHE A 59 -6.98 -12.75 -14.05
CA PHE A 59 -6.00 -12.00 -14.85
C PHE A 59 -4.55 -12.30 -14.45
N LEU A 60 -4.34 -12.72 -13.20
CA LEU A 60 -3.04 -13.06 -12.67
C LEU A 60 -2.62 -14.45 -13.10
N ASP A 61 -1.44 -14.56 -13.70
CA ASP A 61 -0.75 -15.83 -13.87
C ASP A 61 0.12 -16.11 -12.63
N ARG A 62 -0.18 -17.20 -11.91
CA ARG A 62 0.57 -17.59 -10.71
C ARG A 62 2.04 -17.89 -11.00
N LEU A 63 2.35 -18.35 -12.21
CA LEU A 63 3.73 -18.65 -12.62
C LEU A 63 4.56 -17.39 -12.86
N SER A 64 3.93 -16.22 -12.96
CA SER A 64 4.61 -14.93 -13.09
C SER A 64 5.15 -14.37 -11.77
N LEU A 65 4.81 -14.99 -10.63
CA LEU A 65 5.27 -14.56 -9.31
C LEU A 65 6.70 -15.06 -9.04
N PRO A 66 7.54 -14.28 -8.33
CA PRO A 66 8.83 -14.77 -7.84
C PRO A 66 8.63 -15.98 -6.92
N ARG A 67 9.56 -16.93 -6.97
CA ARG A 67 9.44 -18.21 -6.23
C ARG A 67 9.41 -18.03 -4.71
N GLU A 68 10.06 -16.98 -4.23
CA GLU A 68 10.18 -16.66 -2.81
C GLU A 68 8.93 -15.97 -2.24
N VAL A 69 8.01 -15.51 -3.11
CA VAL A 69 6.81 -14.80 -2.70
C VAL A 69 5.67 -15.78 -2.43
N THR A 70 5.28 -15.88 -1.16
CA THR A 70 4.07 -16.64 -0.78
C THR A 70 2.82 -15.88 -1.20
N LEU A 71 1.93 -16.56 -1.93
CA LEU A 71 0.63 -16.06 -2.37
C LEU A 71 -0.47 -16.59 -1.46
N TYR A 72 -1.27 -15.69 -0.90
CA TYR A 72 -2.43 -16.00 -0.05
C TYR A 72 -3.74 -15.63 -0.75
N THR A 73 -4.74 -16.51 -0.62
CA THR A 73 -6.11 -16.34 -1.11
C THR A 73 -7.13 -16.45 0.03
N ASP A 74 -8.41 -16.25 -0.26
CA ASP A 74 -9.49 -16.35 0.73
C ASP A 74 -9.58 -17.77 1.33
N GLU A 75 -9.20 -18.80 0.57
CA GLU A 75 -9.16 -20.19 1.04
C GLU A 75 -8.10 -20.43 2.13
N ASP A 76 -7.00 -19.65 2.14
CA ASP A 76 -5.93 -19.79 3.13
C ASP A 76 -6.33 -19.30 4.53
N GLU A 77 -7.35 -18.44 4.60
CA GLU A 77 -7.88 -17.94 5.86
C GLU A 77 -8.44 -19.08 6.72
N TRP A 78 -9.13 -20.04 6.07
CA TRP A 78 -9.76 -21.18 6.72
C TRP A 78 -8.83 -22.39 6.82
N SER A 79 -7.84 -22.54 5.94
CA SER A 79 -6.86 -23.62 6.06
C SER A 79 -5.99 -23.49 7.31
N THR A 80 -5.82 -22.25 7.80
CA THR A 80 -4.98 -21.92 8.96
C THR A 80 -5.75 -22.01 10.29
N TRP A 81 -7.08 -21.91 10.27
CA TRP A 81 -7.92 -21.82 11.48
C TRP A 81 -8.80 -23.06 11.63
N ASN A 82 -8.55 -23.88 12.66
CA ASN A 82 -9.36 -25.06 12.95
C ASN A 82 -10.10 -24.97 14.28
N LYS A 83 -9.51 -24.27 15.27
CA LYS A 83 -10.09 -24.10 16.60
C LYS A 83 -9.84 -22.71 17.15
N ILE A 84 -10.64 -22.34 18.15
CA ILE A 84 -10.43 -21.14 18.95
C ILE A 84 -9.01 -21.18 19.54
N GLY A 85 -8.25 -20.11 19.31
CA GLY A 85 -6.85 -19.98 19.71
C GLY A 85 -5.84 -20.16 18.57
N ASP A 86 -6.26 -20.72 17.43
CA ASP A 86 -5.42 -20.78 16.23
C ASP A 86 -5.22 -19.37 15.63
N PRO A 87 -4.07 -19.13 14.96
CA PRO A 87 -3.80 -17.84 14.34
C PRO A 87 -4.82 -17.51 13.24
N VAL A 88 -5.30 -16.26 13.25
CA VAL A 88 -6.22 -15.74 12.24
C VAL A 88 -5.40 -15.02 11.16
N LEU A 89 -5.40 -15.57 9.94
CA LEU A 89 -4.46 -15.17 8.89
C LEU A 89 -4.45 -13.67 8.58
N HIS A 90 -5.62 -13.03 8.43
CA HIS A 90 -5.68 -11.59 8.13
C HIS A 90 -5.08 -10.72 9.25
N ILE A 91 -5.20 -11.14 10.51
CA ILE A 91 -4.58 -10.46 11.66
C ILE A 91 -3.07 -10.67 11.64
N GLU A 92 -2.60 -11.88 11.33
CA GLU A 92 -1.18 -12.20 11.25
C GLU A 92 -0.48 -11.44 10.12
N LEU A 93 -1.10 -11.37 8.93
CA LEU A 93 -0.58 -10.59 7.80
C LEU A 93 -0.51 -9.10 8.13
N ARG A 94 -1.55 -8.55 8.78
CA ARG A 94 -1.58 -7.15 9.26
C ARG A 94 -0.50 -6.86 10.30
N ARG A 95 -0.24 -7.80 11.22
CA ARG A 95 0.84 -7.69 12.22
C ARG A 95 2.21 -7.75 11.55
N TRP A 96 2.41 -8.70 10.64
CA TRP A 96 3.66 -8.94 9.93
C TRP A 96 4.07 -7.76 9.03
N ALA A 97 3.13 -7.16 8.32
CA ALA A 97 3.42 -6.13 7.33
C ALA A 97 3.90 -4.82 7.97
N ASP A 98 4.97 -4.23 7.44
CA ASP A 98 5.38 -2.86 7.76
C ASP A 98 4.64 -1.84 6.87
N VAL A 99 4.33 -2.25 5.63
CA VAL A 99 3.63 -1.46 4.62
C VAL A 99 2.74 -2.37 3.78
N MET A 100 1.60 -1.84 3.34
CA MET A 100 0.70 -2.50 2.39
C MET A 100 0.62 -1.71 1.08
N VAL A 101 0.58 -2.42 -0.04
CA VAL A 101 0.39 -1.83 -1.38
C VAL A 101 -0.71 -2.59 -2.10
N ILE A 102 -1.79 -1.91 -2.49
CA ILE A 102 -2.88 -2.50 -3.29
C ILE A 102 -2.74 -2.04 -4.74
N ALA A 103 -2.26 -2.91 -5.60
CA ALA A 103 -1.91 -2.60 -6.99
C ALA A 103 -2.09 -3.84 -7.89
N PRO A 104 -3.22 -3.98 -8.61
CA PRO A 104 -4.26 -2.95 -8.79
C PRO A 104 -5.28 -2.88 -7.66
N LEU A 105 -5.75 -1.65 -7.39
CA LEU A 105 -7.00 -1.39 -6.68
C LEU A 105 -8.16 -1.22 -7.69
N SER A 106 -9.08 -2.17 -7.70
CA SER A 106 -10.31 -2.13 -8.48
C SER A 106 -11.32 -1.17 -7.88
N ALA A 107 -12.25 -0.64 -8.68
CA ALA A 107 -13.33 0.22 -8.18
C ALA A 107 -14.21 -0.47 -7.12
N ASN A 108 -14.42 -1.79 -7.25
CA ASN A 108 -15.18 -2.57 -6.29
C ASN A 108 -14.48 -2.65 -4.94
N THR A 109 -13.20 -3.02 -4.92
CA THR A 109 -12.42 -3.05 -3.67
C THR A 109 -12.26 -1.64 -3.08
N LEU A 110 -12.11 -0.60 -3.91
CA LEU A 110 -12.12 0.80 -3.46
C LEU A 110 -13.42 1.13 -2.71
N ALA A 111 -14.58 0.79 -3.28
CA ALA A 111 -15.87 1.00 -2.63
C ALA A 111 -16.01 0.21 -1.33
N LYS A 112 -15.55 -1.04 -1.29
CA LYS A 112 -15.55 -1.87 -0.07
C LYS A 112 -14.71 -1.27 1.04
N ILE A 113 -13.50 -0.78 0.71
CA ILE A 113 -12.61 -0.13 1.69
C ILE A 113 -13.26 1.15 2.21
N ALA A 114 -13.78 2.01 1.33
CA ALA A 114 -14.46 3.24 1.73
C ALA A 114 -15.71 2.98 2.60
N GLY A 115 -16.43 1.89 2.34
CA GLY A 115 -17.58 1.45 3.14
C GLY A 115 -17.22 0.64 4.40
N GLY A 116 -15.94 0.37 4.65
CA GLY A 116 -15.52 -0.43 5.81
C GLY A 116 -15.96 -1.90 5.77
N LEU A 117 -16.17 -2.46 4.59
CA LEU A 117 -16.56 -3.86 4.38
C LEU A 117 -15.35 -4.80 4.48
N CYS A 118 -15.57 -6.02 4.98
CA CYS A 118 -14.54 -7.05 5.18
C CYS A 118 -15.10 -8.44 4.88
N ASP A 119 -15.16 -8.79 3.59
CA ASP A 119 -15.83 -10.01 3.10
C ASP A 119 -14.90 -10.98 2.35
N ASN A 120 -13.59 -10.71 2.39
CA ASN A 120 -12.53 -11.53 1.82
C ASN A 120 -11.20 -11.19 2.52
N LEU A 121 -10.17 -12.02 2.35
CA LEU A 121 -8.89 -11.89 3.05
C LEU A 121 -8.31 -10.48 2.91
N LEU A 122 -8.30 -9.93 1.68
CA LEU A 122 -7.79 -8.59 1.40
C LEU A 122 -8.51 -7.50 2.20
N THR A 123 -9.83 -7.49 2.16
CA THR A 123 -10.64 -6.46 2.83
C THR A 123 -10.67 -6.63 4.34
N CYS A 124 -10.58 -7.86 4.86
CA CYS A 124 -10.37 -8.13 6.28
C CYS A 124 -9.05 -7.54 6.79
N ILE A 125 -7.95 -7.69 6.05
CA ILE A 125 -6.65 -7.09 6.39
C ILE A 125 -6.77 -5.56 6.46
N VAL A 126 -7.37 -4.94 5.44
CA VAL A 126 -7.55 -3.47 5.40
C VAL A 126 -8.46 -3.00 6.53
N ARG A 127 -9.54 -3.72 6.84
CA ARG A 127 -10.49 -3.34 7.90
C ARG A 127 -9.87 -3.41 9.29
N ALA A 128 -8.90 -4.31 9.49
CA ALA A 128 -8.11 -4.44 10.70
C ALA A 128 -6.88 -3.53 10.74
N TRP A 129 -6.61 -2.76 9.68
CA TRP A 129 -5.37 -2.01 9.52
C TRP A 129 -5.21 -0.91 10.56
N ASP A 130 -3.96 -0.68 10.96
CA ASP A 130 -3.55 0.45 11.79
C ASP A 130 -2.86 1.47 10.87
N TYR A 131 -3.51 2.61 10.63
CA TYR A 131 -3.04 3.64 9.70
C TYR A 131 -1.81 4.42 10.18
N SER A 132 -1.24 4.09 11.36
CA SER A 132 0.14 4.47 11.66
C SER A 132 1.15 3.77 10.75
N LYS A 133 0.78 2.61 10.17
CA LYS A 133 1.52 1.93 9.11
C LYS A 133 1.06 2.43 7.73
N PRO A 134 1.99 2.72 6.80
CA PRO A 134 1.63 3.23 5.49
C PRO A 134 0.85 2.22 4.64
N VAL A 135 -0.15 2.73 3.93
CA VAL A 135 -0.89 2.01 2.88
C VAL A 135 -0.81 2.81 1.59
N PHE A 136 -0.44 2.14 0.51
CA PHE A 136 -0.43 2.69 -0.83
C PHE A 136 -1.47 2.00 -1.69
N VAL A 137 -2.13 2.75 -2.56
CA VAL A 137 -3.09 2.20 -3.52
C VAL A 137 -2.78 2.70 -4.92
N ALA A 138 -2.80 1.80 -5.90
CA ALA A 138 -2.67 2.12 -7.32
C ALA A 138 -3.97 1.70 -8.04
N PRO A 139 -4.95 2.62 -8.19
CA PRO A 139 -6.20 2.32 -8.85
C PRO A 139 -6.01 1.90 -10.30
N ALA A 140 -6.83 0.94 -10.74
CA ALA A 140 -6.85 0.48 -12.13
C ALA A 140 -8.27 0.12 -12.56
N MET A 141 -8.87 0.96 -13.40
CA MET A 141 -10.25 0.81 -13.86
C MET A 141 -10.46 1.52 -15.21
N ASN A 142 -11.55 1.19 -15.91
CA ASN A 142 -11.91 1.88 -17.15
C ASN A 142 -12.14 3.40 -16.91
N THR A 143 -11.88 4.23 -17.92
CA THR A 143 -12.04 5.69 -17.86
C THR A 143 -13.42 6.15 -17.35
N LEU A 144 -14.50 5.49 -17.76
CA LEU A 144 -15.85 5.82 -17.31
C LEU A 144 -16.04 5.52 -15.82
N MET A 145 -15.42 4.45 -15.30
CA MET A 145 -15.41 4.16 -13.87
C MET A 145 -14.56 5.19 -13.12
N TRP A 146 -13.39 5.55 -13.67
CA TRP A 146 -12.52 6.57 -13.06
C TRP A 146 -13.21 7.94 -12.96
N ASN A 147 -13.89 8.36 -14.03
CA ASN A 147 -14.62 9.62 -14.10
C ASN A 147 -15.96 9.59 -13.35
N ASN A 148 -16.39 8.42 -12.85
CA ASN A 148 -17.61 8.32 -12.07
C ASN A 148 -17.42 9.04 -10.71
N PRO A 149 -18.41 9.82 -10.23
CA PRO A 149 -18.29 10.58 -8.98
C PRO A 149 -18.03 9.71 -7.74
N PHE A 150 -18.39 8.42 -7.76
CA PHE A 150 -18.06 7.51 -6.66
C PHE A 150 -16.55 7.30 -6.50
N THR A 151 -15.79 7.31 -7.59
CA THR A 151 -14.33 7.12 -7.52
C THR A 151 -13.69 8.26 -6.74
N GLU A 152 -14.03 9.51 -7.05
CA GLU A 152 -13.54 10.68 -6.31
C GLU A 152 -13.96 10.62 -4.84
N ARG A 153 -15.24 10.36 -4.56
CA ARG A 153 -15.76 10.28 -3.18
C ARG A 153 -15.04 9.22 -2.35
N HIS A 154 -14.88 8.01 -2.89
CA HIS A 154 -14.18 6.96 -2.18
C HIS A 154 -12.70 7.28 -1.99
N LEU A 155 -12.03 7.84 -3.01
CA LEU A 155 -10.62 8.24 -2.88
C LEU A 155 -10.43 9.32 -1.81
N CYS A 156 -11.35 10.28 -1.69
CA CYS A 156 -11.34 11.26 -0.59
C CYS A 156 -11.43 10.57 0.77
N SER A 157 -12.36 9.62 0.97
CA SER A 157 -12.46 8.87 2.22
C SER A 157 -11.19 8.08 2.55
N LEU A 158 -10.52 7.52 1.54
CA LEU A 158 -9.23 6.84 1.74
C LEU A 158 -8.11 7.83 2.11
N ASP A 159 -8.10 9.03 1.52
CA ASP A 159 -7.11 10.07 1.82
C ASP A 159 -7.23 10.58 3.26
N GLU A 160 -8.46 10.74 3.76
CA GLU A 160 -8.77 11.08 5.16
C GLU A 160 -8.22 10.05 6.15
N LEU A 161 -8.20 8.76 5.76
CA LEU A 161 -7.60 7.68 6.55
C LEU A 161 -6.06 7.67 6.49
N GLY A 162 -5.44 8.54 5.70
CA GLY A 162 -3.99 8.58 5.52
C GLY A 162 -3.45 7.61 4.46
N ILE A 163 -4.32 6.98 3.66
CA ILE A 163 -3.89 6.13 2.54
C ILE A 163 -3.28 7.00 1.45
N THR A 164 -2.14 6.57 0.90
CA THR A 164 -1.44 7.29 -0.16
C THR A 164 -1.86 6.78 -1.53
N LEU A 165 -2.44 7.67 -2.33
CA LEU A 165 -2.81 7.40 -3.71
C LEU A 165 -1.57 7.48 -4.62
N ILE A 166 -1.34 6.42 -5.40
CA ILE A 166 -0.46 6.44 -6.57
C ILE A 166 -1.37 6.57 -7.80
N PRO A 167 -1.40 7.74 -8.46
CA PRO A 167 -2.43 8.05 -9.44
C PRO A 167 -2.31 7.15 -10.68
N PRO A 168 -3.45 6.83 -11.34
CA PRO A 168 -3.42 6.13 -12.61
C PRO A 168 -2.81 7.02 -13.71
N ILE A 169 -2.44 6.38 -14.82
CA ILE A 169 -1.89 7.03 -16.00
C ILE A 169 -2.94 7.11 -17.13
N LYS A 170 -2.79 8.11 -17.99
CA LYS A 170 -3.54 8.20 -19.25
C LYS A 170 -2.86 7.35 -20.32
N LYS A 171 -3.51 6.27 -20.75
CA LYS A 171 -3.05 5.39 -21.83
C LYS A 171 -4.25 4.76 -22.56
N ARG A 172 -3.98 4.02 -23.62
CA ARG A 172 -4.97 3.10 -24.22
C ARG A 172 -5.24 1.96 -23.24
N LEU A 173 -6.50 1.75 -22.88
CA LEU A 173 -6.97 0.77 -21.91
C LEU A 173 -7.28 -0.57 -22.59
N ALA A 174 -7.43 -1.63 -21.79
CA ALA A 174 -7.71 -2.99 -22.28
C ALA A 174 -9.02 -3.10 -23.08
N CYS A 175 -9.98 -2.21 -22.84
CA CYS A 175 -11.25 -2.12 -23.57
C CYS A 175 -11.13 -1.38 -24.92
N GLY A 176 -9.98 -0.80 -25.24
CA GLY A 176 -9.74 -0.04 -26.48
C GLY A 176 -9.77 1.48 -26.33
N ASP A 177 -10.42 2.00 -25.28
CA ASP A 177 -10.54 3.44 -25.00
C ASP A 177 -9.17 4.08 -24.70
N TYR A 178 -8.96 5.32 -25.13
CA TYR A 178 -7.85 6.15 -24.66
C TYR A 178 -8.34 7.05 -23.53
N GLY A 179 -7.76 6.93 -22.33
CA GLY A 179 -8.21 7.73 -21.21
C GLY A 179 -7.47 7.47 -19.91
N ASN A 180 -7.92 8.12 -18.85
CA ASN A 180 -7.33 7.99 -17.52
C ASN A 180 -7.87 6.73 -16.81
N GLY A 181 -7.07 6.11 -15.94
CA GLY A 181 -7.49 4.93 -15.17
C GLY A 181 -6.65 3.68 -15.39
N ALA A 182 -5.65 3.71 -16.28
CA ALA A 182 -4.65 2.64 -16.33
C ALA A 182 -3.79 2.67 -15.06
N MET A 183 -3.49 1.48 -14.51
CA MET A 183 -2.60 1.38 -13.35
C MET A 183 -1.26 2.07 -13.62
N ALA A 184 -0.71 2.75 -12.61
CA ALA A 184 0.68 3.20 -12.63
C ALA A 184 1.64 2.04 -12.98
N GLU A 185 2.75 2.36 -13.62
CA GLU A 185 3.73 1.32 -13.94
C GLU A 185 4.36 0.75 -12.67
N PRO A 186 4.67 -0.57 -12.63
CA PRO A 186 5.23 -1.21 -11.44
C PRO A 186 6.48 -0.52 -10.87
N SER A 187 7.34 0.03 -11.75
CA SER A 187 8.54 0.79 -11.36
C SER A 187 8.22 2.09 -10.61
N LEU A 188 7.16 2.80 -11.01
CA LEU A 188 6.69 4.00 -10.32
C LEU A 188 6.10 3.65 -8.95
N ILE A 189 5.30 2.57 -8.88
CA ILE A 189 4.73 2.08 -7.62
C ILE A 189 5.87 1.72 -6.65
N TYR A 190 6.84 0.94 -7.11
CA TYR A 190 8.01 0.55 -6.33
C TYR A 190 8.82 1.75 -5.82
N SER A 191 9.22 2.65 -6.73
CA SER A 191 10.06 3.80 -6.35
C SER A 191 9.34 4.74 -5.37
N THR A 192 8.03 4.95 -5.53
CA THR A 192 7.22 5.75 -4.60
C THR A 192 7.26 5.16 -3.18
N VAL A 193 7.01 3.87 -3.05
CA VAL A 193 7.00 3.19 -1.73
C VAL A 193 8.40 3.17 -1.12
N ARG A 194 9.43 2.91 -1.93
CA ARG A 194 10.82 2.88 -1.47
C ARG A 194 11.30 4.24 -0.99
N LEU A 195 11.06 5.31 -1.74
CA LEU A 195 11.42 6.67 -1.35
C LEU A 195 10.71 7.09 -0.07
N PHE A 196 9.42 6.75 0.09
CA PHE A 196 8.70 6.99 1.33
C PHE A 196 9.39 6.29 2.50
N TRP A 197 9.69 5.00 2.36
CA TRP A 197 10.31 4.20 3.41
C TRP A 197 11.70 4.72 3.82
N GLU A 198 12.53 5.10 2.85
CA GLU A 198 13.86 5.66 3.09
C GLU A 198 13.78 7.03 3.77
N SER A 199 12.83 7.88 3.39
CA SER A 199 12.64 9.20 4.01
C SER A 199 12.25 9.14 5.49
N GLN A 200 11.46 8.14 5.89
CA GLN A 200 11.11 7.93 7.29
C GLN A 200 12.34 7.58 8.13
N ARG A 201 13.28 6.80 7.58
CA ARG A 201 14.52 6.44 8.29
C ARG A 201 15.45 7.63 8.51
N THR A 202 15.58 8.54 7.55
CA THR A 202 16.45 9.72 7.68
C THR A 202 15.97 10.68 8.75
N ILE A 203 14.65 10.80 8.96
CA ILE A 203 14.05 11.67 10.00
C ILE A 203 14.30 11.13 11.42
N PHE A 204 14.50 9.82 11.59
CA PHE A 204 14.83 9.24 12.89
C PHE A 204 16.32 9.39 13.27
N THR A 205 17.22 9.63 12.32
CA THR A 205 18.67 9.79 12.60
C THR A 205 19.12 11.25 12.76
N GLY A 206 18.24 12.23 12.57
CA GLY A 206 18.55 13.64 12.77
C GLY A 206 17.32 14.38 13.31
N PHE A 207 17.49 15.04 14.47
CA PHE A 207 16.51 15.91 15.10
C PHE A 207 15.80 16.79 14.04
N THR A 208 14.53 16.50 13.73
CA THR A 208 13.38 17.42 13.50
C THR A 208 12.27 16.66 12.75
N ARG A 209 11.10 16.60 13.38
CA ARG A 209 9.90 15.92 12.90
C ARG A 209 9.19 16.76 11.84
N VAL A 210 9.57 16.60 10.56
CA VAL A 210 8.80 17.16 9.42
C VAL A 210 7.87 16.07 8.89
N THR A 211 6.64 16.09 9.39
CA THR A 211 5.58 15.11 9.10
C THR A 211 5.11 15.15 7.65
N VAL A 212 4.95 13.94 7.05
CA VAL A 212 3.99 13.43 6.02
C VAL A 212 3.43 14.38 4.93
N GLY A 213 3.13 15.65 5.22
CA GLY A 213 2.55 16.62 4.29
C GLY A 213 3.42 16.96 3.08
N ILE A 214 4.74 17.04 3.23
CA ILE A 214 5.65 17.34 2.11
C ILE A 214 5.72 16.19 1.10
N PHE A 215 5.61 14.93 1.54
CA PHE A 215 5.65 13.79 0.64
C PHE A 215 4.36 13.69 -0.19
N LYS A 216 3.18 13.91 0.43
CA LYS A 216 1.91 14.03 -0.31
C LYS A 216 1.95 15.18 -1.34
N PHE A 217 2.59 16.31 -1.01
CA PHE A 217 2.76 17.43 -1.93
C PHE A 217 3.61 17.07 -3.16
N ILE A 218 4.71 16.34 -2.99
CA ILE A 218 5.57 15.89 -4.11
C ILE A 218 4.83 14.91 -5.02
N VAL A 219 4.05 13.98 -4.46
CA VAL A 219 3.22 13.05 -5.27
C VAL A 219 2.08 13.79 -5.98
N SER A 220 1.46 14.79 -5.33
CA SER A 220 0.40 15.61 -5.92
C SER A 220 0.89 16.54 -7.04
N LEU A 221 2.15 16.99 -6.98
CA LEU A 221 2.76 17.86 -8.00
C LEU A 221 2.82 17.19 -9.40
N PHE A 222 2.74 15.87 -9.46
CA PHE A 222 2.75 15.08 -10.70
C PHE A 222 1.36 14.57 -11.15
N GLY A 223 0.27 14.92 -10.45
CA GLY A 223 -1.06 14.36 -10.76
C GLY A 223 -2.24 15.13 -10.19
N VAL A 224 -2.86 15.93 -11.05
CA VAL A 224 -4.23 16.49 -11.04
C VAL A 224 -5.06 16.25 -9.77
N LEU A 225 -5.03 17.21 -8.84
CA LEU A 225 -6.23 17.62 -8.14
C LEU A 225 -6.67 18.96 -8.74
N SER A 226 -7.93 19.02 -9.19
CA SER A 226 -8.54 20.27 -9.65
C SER A 226 -8.53 21.30 -8.50
N PRO A 227 -8.29 22.60 -8.76
CA PRO A 227 -8.19 23.64 -7.72
C PRO A 227 -9.46 23.80 -6.85
N HIS A 228 -10.56 23.12 -7.15
CA HIS A 228 -11.80 23.17 -6.37
C HIS A 228 -11.79 22.38 -5.05
N SER A 229 -10.84 21.47 -4.83
CA SER A 229 -10.77 20.70 -3.57
C SER A 229 -9.87 21.35 -2.50
N PHE A 230 -9.12 22.41 -2.86
CA PHE A 230 -8.25 23.11 -1.91
C PHE A 230 -9.00 24.09 -0.99
N SER A 231 -10.19 24.57 -1.41
CA SER A 231 -10.93 25.61 -0.69
C SER A 231 -11.68 25.14 0.57
N ARG A 232 -11.78 23.82 0.82
CA ARG A 232 -12.40 23.27 2.04
C ARG A 232 -11.41 22.94 3.15
N LEU A 233 -10.11 22.97 2.90
CA LEU A 233 -9.07 22.64 3.88
C LEU A 233 -8.59 23.84 4.71
N THR A 234 -8.94 25.07 4.34
CA THR A 234 -8.45 26.29 5.01
C THR A 234 -9.44 26.91 5.99
N HIS A 235 -10.66 26.37 6.14
CA HIS A 235 -11.73 27.04 6.90
C HIS A 235 -12.13 26.40 8.24
N SER A 236 -11.45 25.34 8.71
CA SER A 236 -11.78 24.70 10.00
C SER A 236 -10.76 24.94 11.12
N SER A 237 -9.89 25.94 11.01
CA SER A 237 -8.84 26.22 12.01
C SER A 237 -8.73 27.67 12.45
N VAL A 238 -9.82 28.45 12.42
CA VAL A 238 -9.89 29.74 13.13
C VAL A 238 -11.30 29.94 13.68
N GLY A 239 -11.46 29.75 14.98
CA GLY A 239 -12.71 30.02 15.70
C GLY A 239 -12.57 29.67 17.18
N LEU A 240 -12.19 30.70 17.95
CA LEU A 240 -12.28 30.91 19.42
C LEU A 240 -12.64 29.72 20.32
#